data_AF-A0A1H2JUP0-F1
#
_entry.id   AF-A0A1H2JUP0-F1
#
_cell.length_a   1.000
_cell.length_b   1.000
_cell.length_c   1.000
_cell.angle_alpha   90.00
_cell.angle_beta   90.00
_cell.angle_gamma   90.00
#
_symmetry.space_group_name_H-M   'P 1'
#
loop_
_entity.id
_entity.type
_entity.pdbx_description
1 polymer ?
#
loop_
_entity_poly.entity_id
_entity_poly.type
_entity_poly.pdbx_seq_one_letter_code
_entity_poly.pdbx_strand_id
1 'polypeptide(L)'
;MTSTLSVRASRRGTRKFLEPSAIAEAIAIEQHIVLRGYQALTHYSSTFGLTEHLVREIDDATRRHQAIVAQLQRMHADALAAETISSAHQEALAALGLLEPSQGEAVGATPPRPVQVCHIIQSYPGRQGDPESRAIVSLAFLLVAVHALTDPTNCGTASPALNLVPPPLHRDRALLDKVLKHVVAAFDASSISELTGFIAEASGSFAGWSTETQRGLSVLRYNPHALRTACRSVGLGEIDVRIAV
;
A
#
# COMPACT_ATOMS: atom_id res chain seq x y z
N MET A 1 -0.34 -52.56 -31.71
CA MET A 1 -0.57 -51.12 -31.97
C MET A 1 -1.81 -50.70 -31.20
N THR A 2 -1.64 -50.07 -30.05
CA THR A 2 -2.72 -49.40 -29.29
C THR A 2 -2.10 -48.31 -28.43
N SER A 3 -2.04 -47.09 -28.99
CA SER A 3 -1.67 -45.88 -28.25
C SER A 3 -2.82 -45.49 -27.33
N THR A 4 -2.66 -45.70 -26.03
CA THR A 4 -3.54 -45.08 -25.02
C THR A 4 -3.00 -43.69 -24.70
N LEU A 5 -3.67 -42.69 -25.26
CA LEU A 5 -3.46 -41.26 -25.01
C LEU A 5 -3.61 -40.97 -23.50
N SER A 6 -2.47 -40.69 -22.86
CA SER A 6 -2.40 -40.10 -21.53
C SER A 6 -2.99 -38.69 -21.57
N VAL A 7 -4.25 -38.56 -21.15
CA VAL A 7 -4.88 -37.27 -20.84
C VAL A 7 -4.18 -36.70 -19.61
N ARG A 8 -3.09 -35.95 -19.84
CA ARG A 8 -2.53 -35.03 -18.85
C ARG A 8 -3.58 -33.95 -18.61
N ALA A 9 -4.36 -34.13 -17.55
CA ALA A 9 -5.14 -33.06 -16.96
C ALA A 9 -4.18 -31.92 -16.60
N SER A 10 -4.12 -30.93 -17.47
CA SER A 10 -3.47 -29.65 -17.21
C SER A 10 -4.18 -29.05 -16.00
N ARG A 11 -3.55 -29.17 -14.83
CA ARG A 11 -3.88 -28.36 -13.64
C ARG A 11 -3.59 -26.90 -14.01
N ARG A 12 -4.47 -26.28 -14.79
CA ARG A 12 -4.63 -24.83 -14.80
C ARG A 12 -5.07 -24.47 -13.39
N GLY A 13 -4.10 -24.09 -12.55
CA GLY A 13 -4.40 -23.50 -11.25
C GLY A 13 -5.43 -22.39 -11.48
N THR A 14 -6.59 -22.55 -10.88
CA THR A 14 -7.61 -21.50 -10.78
C THR A 14 -6.89 -20.25 -10.29
N ARG A 15 -6.77 -19.24 -11.15
CA ARG A 15 -6.28 -17.93 -10.75
C ARG A 15 -7.21 -17.47 -9.64
N LYS A 16 -6.75 -17.50 -8.39
CA LYS A 16 -7.50 -16.92 -7.28
C LYS A 16 -7.62 -15.43 -7.61
N PHE A 17 -8.84 -15.00 -7.92
CA PHE A 17 -9.17 -13.58 -7.95
C PHE A 17 -8.83 -13.00 -6.58
N LEU A 18 -8.34 -11.75 -6.55
CA LEU A 18 -8.10 -11.08 -5.29
C LEU A 18 -9.40 -11.00 -4.51
N GLU A 19 -9.36 -11.39 -3.24
CA GLU A 19 -10.50 -11.22 -2.34
C GLU A 19 -10.85 -9.72 -2.25
N PRO A 20 -12.13 -9.33 -2.26
CA PRO A 20 -12.54 -7.94 -2.13
C PRO A 20 -11.93 -7.25 -0.92
N SER A 21 -11.72 -8.00 0.17
CA SER A 21 -11.05 -7.51 1.38
C SER A 21 -9.63 -7.00 1.12
N ALA A 22 -8.87 -7.66 0.24
CA ALA A 22 -7.51 -7.26 -0.12
C ALA A 22 -7.49 -6.05 -1.07
N ILE A 23 -8.51 -5.91 -1.92
CA ILE A 23 -8.68 -4.73 -2.77
C ILE A 23 -9.10 -3.52 -1.91
N ALA A 24 -10.00 -3.70 -0.96
CA ALA A 24 -10.42 -2.67 -0.01
C ALA A 24 -9.24 -2.15 0.83
N GLU A 25 -8.34 -3.04 1.25
CA GLU A 25 -7.09 -2.67 1.93
C GLU A 25 -6.19 -1.78 1.05
N ALA A 26 -5.97 -2.18 -0.21
CA ALA A 26 -5.17 -1.40 -1.15
C ALA A 26 -5.78 -0.02 -1.40
N ILE A 27 -7.11 0.07 -1.56
CA ILE A 27 -7.82 1.34 -1.68
C ILE A 27 -7.58 2.22 -0.45
N ALA A 28 -7.71 1.67 0.76
CA ALA A 28 -7.53 2.44 1.98
C ALA A 28 -6.12 3.00 2.11
N ILE A 29 -5.09 2.21 1.78
CA ILE A 29 -3.68 2.67 1.83
C ILE A 29 -3.41 3.73 0.77
N GLU A 30 -3.86 3.53 -0.48
CA GLU A 30 -3.70 4.53 -1.54
C GLU A 30 -4.40 5.85 -1.19
N GLN A 31 -5.64 5.80 -0.68
CA GLN A 31 -6.43 6.98 -0.37
C GLN A 31 -5.94 7.74 0.86
N HIS A 32 -5.63 7.03 1.95
CA HIS A 32 -5.37 7.65 3.24
C HIS A 32 -3.89 7.88 3.52
N ILE A 33 -2.99 7.17 2.85
CA ILE A 33 -1.55 7.31 3.03
C ILE A 33 -0.92 7.94 1.79
N VAL A 34 -1.05 7.30 0.62
CA VAL A 34 -0.28 7.69 -0.57
C VAL A 34 -0.74 9.06 -1.10
N LEU A 35 -2.03 9.19 -1.43
CA LEU A 35 -2.59 10.45 -1.94
C LEU A 35 -2.47 11.59 -0.93
N ARG A 36 -2.71 11.31 0.36
CA ARG A 36 -2.57 12.32 1.42
C ARG A 36 -1.13 12.76 1.62
N GLY A 37 -0.17 11.84 1.51
CA GLY A 37 1.25 12.18 1.55
C GLY A 37 1.66 13.10 0.40
N TYR A 38 1.25 12.80 -0.83
CA TYR A 38 1.56 13.67 -1.97
C TYR A 38 0.88 15.04 -1.87
N GLN A 39 -0.37 15.09 -1.38
CA GLN A 39 -1.06 16.36 -1.10
C GLN A 39 -0.35 17.18 -0.03
N ALA A 40 0.19 16.54 1.00
CA ALA A 40 0.97 17.23 2.03
C ALA A 40 2.27 17.82 1.43
N LEU A 41 2.96 17.07 0.55
CA LEU A 41 4.16 17.57 -0.12
C LEU A 41 3.89 18.81 -0.98
N THR A 42 2.77 18.87 -1.68
CA THR A 42 2.43 20.06 -2.50
C THR A 42 1.97 21.23 -1.65
N HIS A 43 1.13 20.97 -0.64
CA HIS A 43 0.59 22.01 0.23
C HIS A 43 1.65 22.66 1.13
N TYR A 44 2.63 21.88 1.61
CA TYR A 44 3.73 22.34 2.46
C TYR A 44 5.07 22.38 1.70
N SER A 45 5.02 22.66 0.39
CA SER A 45 6.21 22.63 -0.48
C SER A 45 7.34 23.53 -0.01
N SER A 46 7.03 24.69 0.57
CA SER A 46 8.03 25.60 1.17
C SER A 46 8.71 25.00 2.41
N THR A 47 7.94 24.37 3.30
CA THR A 47 8.45 23.71 4.52
C THR A 47 9.39 22.57 4.15
N PHE A 48 9.08 21.85 3.08
CA PHE A 48 9.90 20.76 2.56
C PHE A 48 11.04 21.19 1.61
N GLY A 49 11.21 22.49 1.36
CA GLY A 49 12.25 23.01 0.46
C GLY A 49 12.11 22.53 -0.99
N LEU A 50 10.90 22.25 -1.45
CA LEU A 50 10.66 21.70 -2.79
C LEU A 50 10.69 22.79 -3.86
N THR A 51 11.32 22.46 -4.99
CA THR A 51 11.32 23.32 -6.17
C THR A 51 9.99 23.21 -6.92
N GLU A 52 9.61 24.25 -7.68
CA GLU A 52 8.40 24.20 -8.53
C GLU A 52 8.40 23.00 -9.49
N HIS A 53 9.57 22.60 -9.98
CA HIS A 53 9.70 21.45 -10.87
C HIS A 53 9.30 20.15 -10.15
N LEU A 54 9.75 19.95 -8.91
CA LEU A 54 9.37 18.79 -8.11
C LEU A 54 7.89 18.80 -7.74
N VAL A 55 7.32 19.97 -7.44
CA VAL A 55 5.88 20.09 -7.17
C VAL A 55 5.07 19.62 -8.38
N ARG A 56 5.47 19.98 -9.61
CA ARG A 56 4.82 19.48 -10.84
C ARG A 56 4.97 17.96 -11.01
N GLU A 57 6.15 17.40 -10.73
CA GLU A 57 6.34 15.94 -10.77
C GLU A 57 5.46 15.22 -9.73
N ILE A 58 5.24 15.83 -8.56
CA ILE A 58 4.35 15.33 -7.49
C ILE A 58 2.88 15.44 -7.91
N ASP A 59 2.46 16.53 -8.55
CA ASP A 59 1.09 16.66 -9.09
C ASP A 59 0.80 15.58 -10.14
N ASP A 60 1.77 15.30 -11.01
CA ASP A 60 1.70 14.18 -11.95
C ASP A 60 1.57 12.84 -11.23
N ALA A 61 2.31 12.63 -10.13
CA ALA A 61 2.18 11.43 -9.30
C ALA A 61 0.79 11.33 -8.67
N THR A 62 0.29 12.42 -8.11
CA THR A 62 -1.03 12.50 -7.50
C THR A 62 -2.13 12.10 -8.50
N ARG A 63 -2.07 12.61 -9.73
CA ARG A 63 -3.02 12.24 -10.80
C ARG A 63 -2.94 10.76 -11.16
N ARG A 64 -1.74 10.17 -11.20
CA ARG A 64 -1.57 8.72 -11.44
C ARG A 64 -2.19 7.90 -10.31
N HIS A 65 -1.93 8.25 -9.06
CA HIS A 65 -2.49 7.53 -7.91
C HIS A 65 -4.01 7.67 -7.82
N GLN A 66 -4.59 8.81 -8.21
CA GLN A 66 -6.04 8.95 -8.35
C GLN A 66 -6.62 7.98 -9.39
N ALA A 67 -5.95 7.80 -10.54
CA ALA A 67 -6.36 6.83 -11.54
C ALA A 67 -6.22 5.38 -11.04
N ILE A 68 -5.18 5.07 -10.27
CA ILE A 68 -5.01 3.77 -9.62
C ILE A 68 -6.16 3.49 -8.64
N VAL A 69 -6.52 4.46 -7.78
CA VAL A 69 -7.66 4.32 -6.86
C VAL A 69 -8.96 4.07 -7.61
N ALA A 70 -9.24 4.83 -8.68
CA ALA A 70 -10.43 4.61 -9.49
C ALA A 70 -10.45 3.21 -10.13
N GLN A 71 -9.29 2.70 -10.55
CA GLN A 71 -9.16 1.34 -11.06
C GLN A 71 -9.42 0.29 -9.97
N LEU A 72 -8.83 0.46 -8.78
CA LEU A 72 -9.04 -0.44 -7.65
C LEU A 72 -10.49 -0.46 -7.19
N GLN A 73 -11.16 0.70 -7.18
CA GLN A 73 -12.59 0.79 -6.85
C GLN A 73 -13.46 0.01 -7.83
N ARG A 74 -13.15 0.08 -9.14
CA ARG A 74 -13.84 -0.74 -10.15
C ARG A 74 -13.60 -2.23 -9.90
N MET A 75 -12.35 -2.63 -9.68
CA MET A 75 -12.01 -4.02 -9.37
C MET A 75 -12.69 -4.53 -8.10
N HIS A 76 -12.83 -3.68 -7.07
CA HIS A 76 -13.54 -4.01 -5.83
C HIS A 76 -15.03 -4.23 -6.08
N ALA A 77 -15.67 -3.35 -6.85
CA ALA A 77 -17.07 -3.51 -7.22
C ALA A 77 -17.32 -4.78 -8.05
N ASP A 78 -16.43 -5.07 -9.00
CA ASP A 78 -16.49 -6.30 -9.82
C ASP A 78 -16.30 -7.56 -8.96
N ALA A 79 -15.37 -7.50 -7.98
CA ALA A 79 -15.11 -8.62 -7.07
C ALA A 79 -16.29 -8.87 -6.11
N LEU A 80 -16.91 -7.81 -5.57
CA LEU A 80 -18.14 -7.93 -4.77
C LEU A 80 -19.31 -8.48 -5.58
N ALA A 81 -19.47 -8.04 -6.84
CA ALA A 81 -20.50 -8.56 -7.72
C ALA A 81 -20.29 -10.06 -8.01
N ALA A 82 -19.04 -10.47 -8.24
CA ALA A 82 -18.69 -11.88 -8.45
C ALA A 82 -18.94 -12.74 -7.19
N GLU A 83 -18.63 -12.24 -5.99
CA GLU A 83 -18.96 -12.92 -4.73
C GLU A 83 -20.47 -13.05 -4.52
N THR A 84 -21.24 -12.00 -4.82
CA THR A 84 -22.70 -12.02 -4.69
C THR A 84 -23.35 -13.03 -5.65
N ILE A 85 -22.84 -13.14 -6.88
CA ILE A 85 -23.32 -14.14 -7.84
C ILE A 85 -22.93 -15.55 -7.38
N SER A 86 -21.70 -15.72 -6.86
CA SER A 86 -21.23 -16.99 -6.32
C SER A 86 -22.03 -17.42 -5.09
N SER A 87 -22.36 -16.50 -4.17
CA SER A 87 -23.16 -16.78 -2.98
C SER A 87 -24.59 -17.13 -3.35
N ALA A 88 -25.22 -16.40 -4.28
CA ALA A 88 -26.56 -16.72 -4.78
C ALA A 88 -26.60 -18.09 -5.48
N HIS A 89 -25.54 -18.45 -6.21
CA HIS A 89 -25.41 -19.76 -6.83
C HIS A 89 -25.21 -20.87 -5.78
N GLN A 90 -24.41 -20.62 -4.74
CA GLN A 90 -24.22 -21.54 -3.62
C GLN A 90 -25.50 -21.72 -2.80
N GLU A 91 -26.25 -20.65 -2.55
CA GLU A 91 -27.55 -20.69 -1.89
C GLU A 91 -28.57 -21.47 -2.72
N ALA A 92 -28.59 -21.28 -4.04
CA ALA A 92 -29.45 -22.06 -4.94
C ALA A 92 -29.06 -23.57 -4.94
N LEU A 93 -27.77 -23.89 -4.92
CA LEU A 93 -27.29 -25.28 -4.81
C LEU A 93 -27.56 -25.89 -3.44
N ALA A 94 -27.45 -25.12 -2.36
CA ALA A 94 -27.79 -25.53 -1.00
C ALA A 94 -29.31 -25.76 -0.84
N ALA A 95 -30.14 -24.90 -1.44
CA ALA A 95 -31.59 -25.09 -1.50
C ALA A 95 -32.00 -26.35 -2.28
N LEU A 96 -31.16 -26.79 -3.22
CA LEU A 96 -31.31 -28.07 -3.94
C LEU A 96 -30.69 -29.26 -3.18
N GLY A 97 -30.14 -29.06 -1.98
CA GLY A 97 -29.52 -30.10 -1.15
C GLY A 97 -28.17 -30.61 -1.67
N LEU A 98 -27.53 -29.87 -2.59
CA LEU A 98 -26.29 -30.27 -3.25
C LEU A 98 -25.02 -29.70 -2.57
N LEU A 99 -25.17 -28.82 -1.58
CA LEU A 99 -24.07 -28.19 -0.84
C LEU A 99 -24.52 -27.80 0.59
N GLU A 100 -23.61 -27.94 1.56
CA GLU A 100 -23.78 -27.42 2.92
C GLU A 100 -23.61 -25.88 2.94
N PRO A 101 -24.42 -25.14 3.71
CA PRO A 101 -24.34 -23.68 3.77
C PRO A 101 -23.04 -23.20 4.41
N SER A 102 -22.21 -22.50 3.62
CA SER A 102 -21.02 -21.81 4.12
C SER A 102 -21.41 -20.53 4.86
N GLN A 103 -21.01 -20.41 6.14
CA GLN A 103 -21.13 -19.18 6.93
C GLN A 103 -20.19 -18.12 6.34
N GLY A 104 -20.75 -17.16 5.61
CA GLY A 104 -20.03 -15.95 5.18
C GLY A 104 -19.86 -15.00 6.36
N GLU A 105 -18.64 -14.87 6.87
CA GLU A 105 -18.30 -13.78 7.79
C GLU A 105 -18.40 -12.44 7.05
N ALA A 106 -19.41 -11.64 7.38
CA ALA A 106 -19.44 -10.24 7.03
C ALA A 106 -18.35 -9.52 7.85
N VAL A 107 -17.12 -9.50 7.32
CA VAL A 107 -16.00 -8.78 7.92
C VAL A 107 -16.30 -7.28 7.81
N GLY A 108 -16.73 -6.67 8.90
CA GLY A 108 -16.80 -5.22 9.03
C GLY A 108 -15.43 -4.62 8.67
N ALA A 109 -15.41 -3.75 7.66
CA ALA A 109 -14.20 -3.22 7.04
C ALA A 109 -13.43 -2.30 8.01
N THR A 110 -12.73 -2.90 8.95
CA THR A 110 -11.79 -2.20 9.81
C THR A 110 -10.65 -1.73 8.91
N PRO A 111 -10.30 -0.43 8.91
CA PRO A 111 -9.23 0.08 8.05
C PRO A 111 -7.92 -0.63 8.37
N PRO A 112 -7.00 -0.79 7.41
CA PRO A 112 -5.75 -1.50 7.66
C PRO A 112 -4.93 -0.78 8.73
N ARG A 113 -4.18 -1.54 9.54
CA ARG A 113 -3.42 -1.00 10.69
C ARG A 113 -2.54 0.22 10.35
N PRO A 114 -1.81 0.27 9.22
CA PRO A 114 -1.06 1.49 8.86
C PRO A 114 -1.93 2.75 8.76
N VAL A 115 -3.16 2.63 8.23
CA VAL A 115 -4.11 3.75 8.15
C VAL A 115 -4.61 4.13 9.54
N GLN A 116 -4.90 3.16 10.40
CA GLN A 116 -5.28 3.41 11.79
C GLN A 116 -4.19 4.16 12.54
N VAL A 117 -2.95 3.69 12.48
CA VAL A 117 -1.80 4.30 13.18
C VAL A 117 -1.55 5.71 12.64
N CYS A 118 -1.59 5.91 11.33
CA CYS A 118 -1.46 7.25 10.73
C CYS A 118 -2.51 8.22 11.29
N HIS A 119 -3.79 7.82 11.32
CA HIS A 119 -4.86 8.66 11.88
C HIS A 119 -4.70 8.92 13.39
N ILE A 120 -4.29 7.92 14.17
CA ILE A 120 -4.05 8.09 15.62
C ILE A 120 -2.94 9.12 15.86
N ILE A 121 -1.83 8.99 15.13
CA ILE A 121 -0.70 9.90 15.25
C ILE A 121 -1.10 11.34 14.86
N GLN A 122 -1.83 11.50 13.74
CA GLN A 122 -2.27 12.82 13.27
C GLN A 122 -3.35 13.47 14.16
N SER A 123 -4.11 12.68 14.92
CA SER A 123 -5.19 13.16 15.79
C SER A 123 -4.73 13.50 17.20
N TYR A 124 -3.46 13.26 17.55
CA TYR A 124 -2.93 13.56 18.88
C TYR A 124 -3.07 15.06 19.21
N PRO A 125 -3.54 15.44 20.42
CA PRO A 125 -3.89 16.84 20.74
C PRO A 125 -2.78 17.85 20.47
N GLY A 126 -1.51 17.47 20.74
CA GLY A 126 -0.36 18.32 20.46
C GLY A 126 -0.08 18.55 18.96
N ARG A 127 -0.65 17.74 18.07
CA ARG A 127 -0.45 17.81 16.61
C ARG A 127 -1.65 18.30 15.84
N GLN A 128 -2.84 18.29 16.43
CA GLN A 128 -4.01 18.89 15.78
C GLN A 128 -3.79 20.38 15.48
N GLY A 129 -3.02 21.07 16.31
CA GLY A 129 -2.62 22.47 16.12
C GLY A 129 -1.32 22.68 15.33
N ASP A 130 -0.60 21.62 14.95
CA ASP A 130 0.68 21.69 14.26
C ASP A 130 0.58 21.09 12.85
N PRO A 131 0.29 21.92 11.83
CA PRO A 131 0.15 21.46 10.45
C PRO A 131 1.47 20.92 9.86
N GLU A 132 2.62 21.40 10.31
CA GLU A 132 3.93 20.99 9.79
C GLU A 132 4.30 19.60 10.29
N SER A 133 4.15 19.33 11.60
CA SER A 133 4.34 17.98 12.16
C SER A 133 3.42 16.96 11.48
N ARG A 134 2.16 17.34 11.18
CA ARG A 134 1.24 16.47 10.41
C ARG A 134 1.71 16.19 8.98
N ALA A 135 2.34 17.17 8.34
CA ALA A 135 2.94 16.99 7.02
C ALA A 135 4.13 16.01 7.10
N ILE A 136 4.97 16.11 8.12
CA ILE A 136 6.10 15.19 8.37
C ILE A 136 5.60 13.76 8.59
N VAL A 137 4.52 13.57 9.37
CA VAL A 137 3.87 12.25 9.52
C VAL A 137 3.41 11.71 8.17
N SER A 138 2.73 12.55 7.37
CA SER A 138 2.21 12.15 6.06
C SER A 138 3.34 11.74 5.10
N LEU A 139 4.46 12.46 5.13
CA LEU A 139 5.67 12.12 4.38
C LEU A 139 6.28 10.79 4.84
N ALA A 140 6.41 10.57 6.16
CA ALA A 140 6.97 9.34 6.71
C ALA A 140 6.14 8.11 6.28
N PHE A 141 4.81 8.19 6.41
CA PHE A 141 3.92 7.10 5.99
C PHE A 141 3.93 6.89 4.48
N LEU A 142 3.99 7.96 3.67
CA LEU A 142 4.15 7.86 2.22
C LEU A 142 5.46 7.16 1.84
N LEU A 143 6.56 7.54 2.49
CA LEU A 143 7.87 6.96 2.24
C LEU A 143 7.87 5.45 2.49
N VAL A 144 7.33 5.04 3.64
CA VAL A 144 7.20 3.63 3.99
C VAL A 144 6.24 2.93 3.04
N ALA A 145 5.11 3.53 2.66
CA ALA A 145 4.21 2.92 1.69
C ALA A 145 4.91 2.66 0.34
N VAL A 146 5.64 3.63 -0.22
CA VAL A 146 6.26 3.48 -1.55
C VAL A 146 7.50 2.55 -1.54
N HIS A 147 8.25 2.52 -0.43
CA HIS A 147 9.48 1.71 -0.33
C HIS A 147 9.27 0.36 0.32
N ALA A 148 8.40 0.27 1.31
CA ALA A 148 8.14 -0.96 2.02
C ALA A 148 7.07 -1.81 1.34
N LEU A 149 6.17 -1.27 0.53
CA LEU A 149 5.23 -2.12 -0.20
C LEU A 149 5.94 -2.68 -1.45
N THR A 150 6.04 -4.01 -1.52
CA THR A 150 6.63 -4.70 -2.66
C THR A 150 5.84 -4.38 -3.90
N ASP A 151 6.61 -4.01 -4.90
CA ASP A 151 6.29 -3.98 -6.29
C ASP A 151 5.46 -5.19 -6.77
N PRO A 152 4.26 -4.97 -7.37
CA PRO A 152 3.55 -6.00 -8.11
C PRO A 152 4.30 -6.42 -9.40
N THR A 153 5.51 -5.88 -9.66
CA THR A 153 6.37 -6.25 -10.79
C THR A 153 7.63 -7.04 -10.43
N ASN A 154 7.83 -7.40 -9.15
CA ASN A 154 8.75 -8.49 -8.82
C ASN A 154 8.04 -9.83 -9.09
N CYS A 155 8.25 -10.40 -10.27
CA CYS A 155 7.56 -11.61 -10.77
C CYS A 155 7.65 -12.84 -9.85
N GLY A 156 8.56 -12.85 -8.86
CA GLY A 156 8.68 -13.90 -7.84
C GLY A 156 7.78 -13.70 -6.60
N THR A 157 7.26 -12.49 -6.36
CA THR A 157 6.45 -12.13 -5.19
C THR A 157 5.15 -11.39 -5.51
N ALA A 158 4.99 -10.91 -6.74
CA ALA A 158 3.77 -10.32 -7.26
C ALA A 158 2.64 -11.35 -7.26
N SER A 159 1.45 -10.96 -6.80
CA SER A 159 0.26 -11.74 -7.10
C SER A 159 0.04 -11.71 -8.62
N PRO A 160 -0.01 -12.85 -9.33
CA PRO A 160 -0.31 -12.90 -10.76
C PRO A 160 -1.66 -12.27 -11.15
N ALA A 161 -2.51 -11.96 -10.15
CA ALA A 161 -3.81 -11.32 -10.31
C ALA A 161 -3.74 -9.79 -10.52
N LEU A 162 -2.59 -9.15 -10.30
CA LEU A 162 -2.40 -7.69 -10.39
C LEU A 162 -1.48 -7.27 -11.53
N ASN A 163 -1.57 -7.91 -12.70
CA ASN A 163 -0.82 -7.50 -13.90
C ASN A 163 -1.24 -6.08 -14.38
N LEU A 164 -0.83 -5.06 -13.61
CA LEU A 164 -0.86 -3.65 -13.92
C LEU A 164 0.45 -3.37 -14.65
N VAL A 165 0.41 -3.38 -15.98
CA VAL A 165 1.54 -2.95 -16.83
C VAL A 165 1.29 -1.50 -17.25
N PRO A 166 2.26 -0.56 -17.14
CA PRO A 166 3.63 -0.66 -16.62
C PRO A 166 3.78 -0.11 -15.17
N PRO A 167 4.90 -0.36 -14.47
CA PRO A 167 4.99 -0.23 -13.00
C PRO A 167 5.03 1.24 -12.54
N PRO A 168 4.03 1.73 -11.78
CA PRO A 168 4.06 3.09 -11.23
C PRO A 168 5.18 3.26 -10.17
N LEU A 169 5.52 2.20 -9.43
CA LEU A 169 6.31 2.31 -8.19
C LEU A 169 7.81 2.59 -8.37
N HIS A 170 8.45 2.19 -9.47
CA HIS A 170 9.86 2.57 -9.71
C HIS A 170 10.01 4.08 -9.94
N ARG A 171 9.04 4.67 -10.64
CA ARG A 171 9.00 6.10 -10.92
C ARG A 171 8.74 6.89 -9.64
N ASP A 172 7.84 6.39 -8.79
CA ASP A 172 7.48 7.04 -7.53
C ASP A 172 8.59 6.92 -6.48
N ARG A 173 9.34 5.81 -6.44
CA ARG A 173 10.57 5.68 -5.62
C ARG A 173 11.63 6.69 -6.03
N ALA A 174 11.93 6.78 -7.32
CA ALA A 174 12.90 7.75 -7.82
C ALA A 174 12.47 9.21 -7.55
N LEU A 175 11.16 9.50 -7.67
CA LEU A 175 10.61 10.81 -7.30
C LEU A 175 10.78 11.08 -5.80
N LEU A 176 10.40 10.13 -4.94
CA LEU A 176 10.53 10.30 -3.49
C LEU A 176 11.98 10.40 -3.03
N ASP A 177 12.92 9.71 -3.67
CA ASP A 177 14.35 9.89 -3.40
C ASP A 177 14.81 11.31 -3.72
N LYS A 178 14.34 11.91 -4.82
CA LYS A 178 14.62 13.33 -5.12
C LYS A 178 13.99 14.26 -4.09
N VAL A 179 12.73 14.02 -3.73
CA VAL A 179 11.99 14.82 -2.73
C VAL A 179 12.70 14.77 -1.39
N LEU A 180 13.04 13.57 -0.90
CA LEU A 180 13.72 13.38 0.36
C LEU A 180 15.07 14.09 0.42
N LYS A 181 15.86 14.12 -0.66
CA LYS A 181 17.11 14.89 -0.69
C LYS A 181 16.88 16.38 -0.45
N HIS A 182 15.78 16.94 -0.94
CA HIS A 182 15.43 18.34 -0.71
C HIS A 182 14.90 18.55 0.72
N VAL A 183 14.04 17.65 1.20
CA VAL A 183 13.51 17.67 2.56
C VAL A 183 14.62 17.62 3.60
N VAL A 184 15.54 16.64 3.48
CA VAL A 184 16.66 16.48 4.41
C VAL A 184 17.60 17.68 4.38
N ALA A 185 17.80 18.31 3.21
CA ALA A 185 18.60 19.51 3.09
C ALA A 185 17.93 20.77 3.69
N ALA A 186 16.60 20.81 3.69
CA ALA A 186 15.82 21.92 4.23
C ALA A 186 15.54 21.80 5.74
N PHE A 187 15.49 20.58 6.26
CA PHE A 187 15.14 20.29 7.64
C PHE A 187 16.29 20.57 8.61
N ASP A 188 15.94 21.04 9.80
CA ASP A 188 16.84 21.11 10.94
C ASP A 188 16.96 19.74 11.65
N ALA A 189 17.86 19.66 12.63
CA ALA A 189 18.11 18.41 13.36
C ALA A 189 16.86 17.90 14.09
N SER A 190 16.00 18.80 14.57
CA SER A 190 14.75 18.44 15.25
C SER A 190 13.76 17.79 14.30
N SER A 191 13.54 18.39 13.13
CA SER A 191 12.61 17.87 12.11
C SER A 191 13.11 16.56 11.50
N ILE A 192 14.43 16.39 11.36
CA ILE A 192 15.03 15.11 10.94
C ILE A 192 14.79 14.02 12.00
N SER A 193 14.98 14.32 13.28
CA SER A 193 14.69 13.39 14.38
C SER A 193 13.21 13.00 14.41
N GLU A 194 12.31 13.97 14.21
CA GLU A 194 10.88 13.72 14.13
C GLU A 194 10.51 12.82 12.92
N LEU A 195 11.06 13.12 11.74
CA LEU A 195 10.85 12.34 10.52
C LEU A 195 11.31 10.88 10.71
N THR A 196 12.51 10.66 11.25
CA THR A 196 13.05 9.30 11.49
C THR A 196 12.21 8.53 12.50
N GLY A 197 11.73 9.19 13.56
CA GLY A 197 10.78 8.62 14.51
C GLY A 197 9.49 8.12 13.86
N PHE A 198 8.88 8.92 12.97
CA PHE A 198 7.66 8.48 12.27
C PHE A 198 7.92 7.44 11.19
N ILE A 199 9.10 7.42 10.57
CA ILE A 199 9.47 6.32 9.66
C ILE A 199 9.52 5.00 10.44
N ALA A 200 10.05 5.00 11.67
CA ALA A 200 10.08 3.81 12.52
C ALA A 200 8.67 3.34 12.92
N GLU A 201 7.80 4.26 13.34
CA GLU A 201 6.39 3.96 13.67
C GLU A 201 5.61 3.43 12.47
N ALA A 202 5.71 4.12 11.33
CA ALA A 202 5.10 3.69 10.08
C ALA A 202 5.62 2.29 9.70
N SER A 203 6.94 2.09 9.70
CA SER A 203 7.58 0.82 9.43
C SER A 203 7.05 -0.32 10.32
N GLY A 204 6.92 -0.08 11.62
CA GLY A 204 6.36 -1.05 12.56
C GLY A 204 4.90 -1.39 12.26
N SER A 205 4.10 -0.40 11.88
CA SER A 205 2.68 -0.61 11.52
C SER A 205 2.51 -1.47 10.26
N PHE A 206 3.35 -1.26 9.24
CA PHE A 206 3.33 -2.06 8.00
C PHE A 206 3.87 -3.47 8.22
N ALA A 207 4.95 -3.62 8.99
CA ALA A 207 5.51 -4.94 9.33
C ALA A 207 4.54 -5.80 10.15
N GLY A 208 3.98 -5.24 11.24
CA GLY A 208 3.02 -5.93 12.09
C GLY A 208 1.79 -6.40 11.31
N TRP A 209 1.25 -5.53 10.45
CA TRP A 209 0.10 -5.86 9.60
C TRP A 209 0.37 -6.99 8.60
N SER A 210 1.56 -7.00 7.99
CA SER A 210 1.97 -8.07 7.07
C SER A 210 2.05 -9.44 7.77
N THR A 211 2.35 -9.46 9.07
CA THR A 211 2.43 -10.71 9.87
C THR A 211 1.08 -11.16 10.44
N GLU A 212 0.27 -10.20 10.94
CA GLU A 212 -1.02 -10.46 11.59
C GLU A 212 -2.05 -11.04 10.63
N THR A 213 -2.00 -10.63 9.36
CA THR A 213 -3.05 -11.03 8.43
C THR A 213 -2.99 -12.51 8.08
N GLN A 214 -1.84 -13.22 8.14
CA GLN A 214 -1.63 -14.58 7.59
C GLN A 214 -2.26 -14.81 6.18
N ARG A 215 -2.71 -13.74 5.51
CA ARG A 215 -3.39 -13.77 4.23
C ARG A 215 -2.28 -13.88 3.22
N GLY A 216 -2.03 -15.08 2.72
CA GLY A 216 -1.12 -15.34 1.60
C GLY A 216 -1.49 -14.63 0.28
N LEU A 217 -2.39 -13.64 0.34
CA LEU A 217 -2.97 -12.85 -0.74
C LEU A 217 -3.05 -11.35 -0.39
N SER A 218 -2.38 -10.87 0.67
CA SER A 218 -2.19 -9.42 0.83
C SER A 218 -1.47 -8.89 -0.41
N VAL A 219 -2.08 -7.91 -1.07
CA VAL A 219 -1.54 -7.20 -2.24
C VAL A 219 -0.18 -6.54 -1.92
N LEU A 220 0.10 -6.37 -0.62
CA LEU A 220 1.11 -5.50 -0.06
C LEU A 220 2.08 -6.32 0.80
N ARG A 221 3.26 -6.64 0.27
CA ARG A 221 4.31 -7.28 1.09
C ARG A 221 5.28 -6.25 1.60
N TYR A 222 5.58 -6.31 2.89
CA TYR A 222 6.55 -5.44 3.51
C TYR A 222 8.00 -5.82 3.09
N ASN A 223 8.76 -4.88 2.56
CA ASN A 223 10.17 -5.01 2.16
C ASN A 223 11.04 -4.01 2.93
N PRO A 224 11.61 -4.43 4.08
CA PRO A 224 12.44 -3.55 4.89
C PRO A 224 13.77 -3.20 4.24
N HIS A 225 14.26 -4.03 3.31
CA HIS A 225 15.54 -3.77 2.63
C HIS A 225 15.43 -2.54 1.71
N ALA A 226 14.36 -2.45 0.91
CA ALA A 226 14.17 -1.32 0.00
C ALA A 226 14.05 0.01 0.77
N LEU A 227 13.34 0.01 1.90
CA LEU A 227 13.24 1.17 2.78
C LEU A 227 14.60 1.56 3.38
N ARG A 228 15.39 0.58 3.88
CA ARG A 228 16.75 0.83 4.39
C ARG A 228 17.65 1.46 3.34
N THR A 229 17.62 0.95 2.10
CA THR A 229 18.44 1.49 1.01
C THR A 229 18.08 2.93 0.70
N ALA A 230 16.79 3.27 0.67
CA ALA A 230 16.32 4.63 0.43
C ALA A 230 16.72 5.59 1.56
N CYS A 231 16.48 5.23 2.83
CA CYS A 231 16.89 6.06 3.97
C CYS A 231 18.41 6.34 3.98
N ARG A 232 19.23 5.33 3.64
CA ARG A 232 20.69 5.50 3.51
C ARG A 232 21.07 6.45 2.36
N SER A 233 20.42 6.32 1.20
CA SER A 233 20.78 7.09 0.00
C SER A 233 20.53 8.60 0.14
N VAL A 234 19.65 8.99 1.07
CA VAL A 234 19.28 10.38 1.35
C VAL A 234 19.93 10.96 2.62
N GLY A 235 20.77 10.18 3.31
CA GLY A 235 21.52 10.65 4.48
C GLY A 235 20.79 10.53 5.82
N LEU A 236 19.68 9.77 5.91
CA LEU A 236 18.95 9.54 7.16
C LEU A 236 19.59 8.47 8.07
N GLY A 237 20.78 7.95 7.72
CA GLY A 237 21.58 7.05 8.54
C GLY A 237 21.02 5.63 8.74
N GLU A 238 21.89 4.65 9.04
CA GLU A 238 21.47 3.29 9.45
C GLU A 238 21.08 3.19 10.93
N ILE A 239 21.58 4.12 11.75
CA ILE A 239 21.55 4.04 13.22
C ILE A 239 20.30 4.72 13.79
N ASP A 240 19.73 5.71 13.09
CA ASP A 240 18.60 6.50 13.59
C ASP A 240 17.23 5.96 13.15
N VAL A 241 17.14 5.33 11.98
CA VAL A 241 15.87 4.81 11.47
C VAL A 241 15.69 3.35 11.88
N ARG A 242 14.95 3.11 12.98
CA ARG A 242 14.57 1.76 13.42
C ARG A 242 13.53 1.15 12.48
N ILE A 243 14.02 0.49 11.43
CA ILE A 243 13.18 -0.20 10.45
C ILE A 243 12.88 -1.63 10.93
N ALA A 244 11.60 -1.92 11.15
CA ALA A 244 11.10 -3.24 11.53
C ALA A 244 11.56 -4.33 10.55
N VAL A 245 11.72 -5.57 11.03
CA VAL A 245 12.09 -6.75 10.22
C VAL A 245 10.89 -7.66 10.11
#